data_AF-A0A4W5L1N9-F1
#
_entry.id   AF-A0A4W5L1N9-F1
#
_cell.length_a   1.000
_cell.length_b   1.000
_cell.length_c   1.000
_cell.angle_alpha   90.00
_cell.angle_beta   90.00
_cell.angle_gamma   90.00
#
_symmetry.space_group_name_H-M   'P 1'
#
loop_
_entity.id
_entity.type
_entity.pdbx_description
1 polymer ?
#
loop_
_entity_poly.entity_id
_entity_poly.type
_entity_poly.pdbx_seq_one_letter_code
_entity_poly.pdbx_strand_id
1 'polypeptide(L)'
;MVTCYSCVQEDQFGMYALYSKNKPQSDALLTSHGNGFFKNKQLELGDKMDLASYLLKPIQRMSKYALLLKDLIKECGQSQEQELSDLRTAEEMVKFQLRHGNDLLAMDAIRGCDVNLKEQGQLRCQDEFIVWCGRRKYLRHVFLFEDLILFSKSKKIEGGYDLYIYKQSYKVTTAPHADCLISTIKLGTMK
;
A
#
# COMPACT_ATOMS: atom_id res chain seq x y z
N MET A 1 -2.29 -22.48 21.79
CA MET A 1 -3.61 -21.96 21.34
C MET A 1 -3.58 -20.48 20.91
N VAL A 2 -2.45 -19.76 20.96
CA VAL A 2 -2.40 -18.33 20.58
C VAL A 2 -2.08 -18.11 19.09
N THR A 3 -1.43 -19.07 18.43
CA THR A 3 -1.04 -19.00 17.01
C THR A 3 -2.20 -19.07 16.01
N CYS A 4 -3.42 -19.41 16.45
CA CYS A 4 -4.57 -19.53 15.54
C CYS A 4 -5.37 -18.22 15.38
N TYR A 5 -5.30 -17.29 16.34
CA TYR A 5 -6.07 -16.04 16.28
C TYR A 5 -5.44 -15.02 15.31
N SER A 6 -4.11 -14.98 15.22
CA SER A 6 -3.37 -14.07 14.33
C SER A 6 -3.67 -14.38 12.85
N CYS A 7 -3.73 -15.67 12.48
CA CYS A 7 -3.94 -16.09 11.10
C CYS A 7 -5.39 -15.85 10.61
N VAL A 8 -6.38 -16.02 11.50
CA VAL A 8 -7.81 -15.78 11.17
C VAL A 8 -8.12 -14.29 11.02
N GLN A 9 -7.42 -13.43 11.75
CA GLN A 9 -7.56 -11.99 11.59
C GLN A 9 -6.86 -11.46 10.33
N GLU A 10 -5.68 -11.98 9.97
CA GLU A 10 -5.00 -11.58 8.72
C GLU A 10 -5.90 -11.76 7.49
N ASP A 11 -6.64 -12.87 7.39
CA ASP A 11 -7.60 -13.12 6.31
C ASP A 11 -8.79 -12.14 6.33
N GLN A 12 -9.31 -11.78 7.50
CA GLN A 12 -10.42 -10.81 7.61
C GLN A 12 -9.98 -9.38 7.28
N PHE A 13 -8.75 -9.02 7.67
CA PHE A 13 -8.18 -7.72 7.40
C PHE A 13 -7.75 -7.56 5.93
N GLY A 14 -7.40 -8.66 5.23
CA GLY A 14 -7.13 -8.65 3.79
C GLY A 14 -8.27 -8.11 2.93
N MET A 15 -9.51 -8.20 3.39
CA MET A 15 -10.68 -7.60 2.72
C MET A 15 -10.58 -6.07 2.61
N TYR A 16 -9.89 -5.39 3.54
CA TYR A 16 -9.71 -3.94 3.47
C TYR A 16 -8.74 -3.53 2.37
N ALA A 17 -7.70 -4.34 2.10
CA ALA A 17 -6.80 -4.08 0.99
C ALA A 17 -7.54 -4.18 -0.36
N LEU A 18 -8.37 -5.23 -0.54
CA LEU A 18 -9.22 -5.38 -1.72
C LEU A 18 -10.25 -4.25 -1.84
N TYR A 19 -10.86 -3.83 -0.72
CA TYR A 19 -11.78 -2.70 -0.70
C TYR A 19 -11.08 -1.40 -1.12
N SER A 20 -9.92 -1.12 -0.56
CA SER A 20 -9.12 0.07 -0.88
C SER A 20 -8.68 0.07 -2.34
N LYS A 21 -8.30 -1.09 -2.90
CA LYS A 21 -8.00 -1.27 -4.32
C LYS A 21 -9.18 -0.91 -5.22
N ASN A 22 -10.41 -1.30 -4.84
CA ASN A 22 -11.60 -1.07 -5.66
C ASN A 22 -12.24 0.32 -5.45
N LYS A 23 -11.94 0.99 -4.33
CA LYS A 23 -12.53 2.29 -3.98
C LYS A 23 -12.43 3.34 -5.10
N PRO A 24 -11.27 3.53 -5.76
CA PRO A 24 -11.15 4.54 -6.81
C PRO A 24 -12.07 4.29 -8.01
N GLN A 25 -12.31 3.02 -8.36
CA GLN A 25 -13.27 2.64 -9.40
C GLN A 25 -14.72 2.92 -8.96
N SER A 26 -15.05 2.61 -7.70
CA SER A 26 -16.36 2.93 -7.13
C SER A 26 -16.63 4.44 -7.16
N ASP A 27 -15.64 5.26 -6.84
CA ASP A 27 -15.77 6.72 -6.83
C ASP A 27 -15.97 7.30 -8.24
N ALA A 28 -15.25 6.76 -9.22
CA ALA A 28 -15.45 7.13 -10.63
C ALA A 28 -16.86 6.78 -11.12
N LEU A 29 -17.41 5.62 -10.75
CA LEU A 29 -18.77 5.21 -11.10
C LEU A 29 -19.84 6.07 -10.40
N LEU A 30 -19.65 6.36 -9.12
CA LEU A 30 -20.56 7.24 -8.37
C LEU A 30 -20.61 8.65 -8.95
N THR A 31 -19.45 9.20 -9.29
CA THR A 31 -19.33 10.55 -9.86
C THR A 31 -20.00 10.64 -11.22
N SER A 32 -19.85 9.61 -12.06
CA SER A 32 -20.36 9.62 -13.44
C SER A 32 -21.86 9.26 -13.54
N HIS A 33 -22.36 8.35 -12.70
CA HIS A 33 -23.72 7.80 -12.84
C HIS A 33 -24.50 7.68 -11.51
N GLY A 34 -23.82 7.65 -10.35
CA GLY A 34 -24.42 7.28 -9.08
C GLY A 34 -25.07 8.41 -8.28
N ASN A 35 -24.53 9.63 -8.34
CA ASN A 35 -24.97 10.74 -7.47
C ASN A 35 -26.46 11.10 -7.63
N GLY A 36 -27.00 11.01 -8.86
CA GLY A 36 -28.43 11.18 -9.11
C GLY A 36 -29.26 9.94 -8.77
N PHE A 37 -28.75 8.76 -9.12
CA PHE A 37 -29.46 7.48 -9.00
C PHE A 37 -29.78 7.12 -7.53
N PHE A 38 -28.80 7.28 -6.63
CA PHE A 38 -28.96 6.89 -5.22
C PHE A 38 -29.69 7.92 -4.36
N LYS A 39 -29.90 9.15 -4.87
CA LYS A 39 -30.50 10.24 -4.10
C LYS A 39 -31.94 9.94 -3.66
N ASN A 40 -32.74 9.34 -4.54
CA ASN A 40 -34.11 8.95 -4.20
C ASN A 40 -34.14 7.87 -3.12
N LYS A 41 -33.22 6.90 -3.19
CA LYS A 41 -33.13 5.84 -2.19
C LYS A 41 -32.64 6.37 -0.84
N GLN A 42 -31.71 7.33 -0.84
CA GLN A 42 -31.25 8.00 0.37
C GLN A 42 -32.40 8.71 1.10
N LEU A 43 -33.29 9.41 0.36
CA LEU A 43 -34.46 10.07 0.94
C LEU A 43 -35.46 9.06 1.50
N GLU A 44 -35.73 7.98 0.77
CA GLU A 44 -36.63 6.89 1.20
C GLU A 44 -36.15 6.24 2.51
N LEU A 45 -34.84 6.02 2.64
CA LEU A 45 -34.22 5.42 3.84
C LEU A 45 -34.02 6.43 4.98
N GLY A 46 -34.21 7.74 4.74
CA GLY A 46 -33.94 8.78 5.73
C GLY A 46 -32.46 8.93 6.10
N ASP A 47 -31.56 8.60 5.17
CA ASP A 47 -30.12 8.55 5.41
C ASP A 47 -29.51 9.94 5.56
N LYS A 48 -28.72 10.13 6.63
CA LYS A 48 -28.10 11.43 6.98
C LYS A 48 -26.93 11.82 6.07
N MET A 49 -26.33 10.86 5.38
CA MET A 49 -25.15 11.06 4.52
C MET A 49 -25.40 10.40 3.17
N ASP A 50 -24.69 10.87 2.15
CA ASP A 50 -24.71 10.24 0.83
C ASP A 50 -23.98 8.89 0.83
N LEU A 51 -24.23 8.09 -0.21
CA LEU A 51 -23.62 6.77 -0.36
C LEU A 51 -22.08 6.85 -0.39
N ALA A 52 -21.53 7.87 -1.05
CA ALA A 52 -20.08 8.09 -1.12
C ALA A 52 -19.44 8.21 0.27
N SER A 53 -20.07 8.95 1.20
CA SER A 53 -19.62 9.07 2.59
C SER A 53 -19.67 7.75 3.35
N TYR A 54 -20.67 6.90 3.10
CA TYR A 54 -20.73 5.57 3.72
C TYR A 54 -19.63 4.64 3.20
N LEU A 55 -19.31 4.70 1.91
CA LEU A 55 -18.22 3.92 1.31
C LEU A 55 -16.83 4.40 1.76
N LEU A 56 -16.71 5.60 2.34
CA LEU A 56 -15.44 6.03 2.92
C LEU A 56 -15.19 5.44 4.31
N LYS A 57 -16.23 4.93 4.99
CA LYS A 57 -16.13 4.44 6.38
C LYS A 57 -15.14 3.28 6.57
N PRO A 58 -15.05 2.25 5.70
CA PRO A 58 -14.07 1.18 5.87
C PRO A 58 -12.62 1.68 5.81
N ILE A 59 -12.34 2.65 4.93
CA ILE A 59 -11.01 3.28 4.82
C ILE A 59 -10.70 4.09 6.08
N GLN A 60 -11.66 4.93 6.52
CA GLN A 60 -11.52 5.72 7.76
C GLN A 60 -11.35 4.84 8.99
N ARG A 61 -12.04 3.69 9.03
CA ARG A 61 -11.99 2.75 10.17
C ARG A 61 -10.60 2.17 10.33
N MET A 62 -9.92 1.84 9.23
CA MET A 62 -8.54 1.36 9.29
C MET A 62 -7.57 2.42 9.82
N SER A 63 -7.68 3.66 9.33
CA SER A 63 -6.89 4.79 9.84
C SER A 63 -7.15 5.03 11.33
N LYS A 64 -8.40 4.86 11.78
CA LYS A 64 -8.75 4.99 13.20
C LYS A 64 -8.09 3.92 14.06
N TYR A 65 -8.01 2.67 13.60
CA TYR A 65 -7.29 1.62 14.33
C TYR A 65 -5.81 1.93 14.47
N ALA A 66 -5.16 2.46 13.43
CA ALA A 66 -3.75 2.85 13.49
C ALA A 66 -3.52 3.94 14.56
N LEU A 67 -4.40 4.94 14.63
CA LEU A 67 -4.30 6.01 15.64
C LEU A 67 -4.52 5.47 17.05
N LEU A 68 -5.56 4.67 17.26
CA LEU A 68 -5.87 4.11 18.58
C LEU A 68 -4.75 3.20 19.09
N LEU A 69 -4.20 2.34 18.23
CA LEU A 69 -3.07 1.47 18.60
C LEU A 69 -1.84 2.29 18.96
N LYS A 70 -1.54 3.33 18.18
CA LYS A 70 -0.43 4.24 18.46
C LYS A 70 -0.61 4.96 19.80
N ASP A 71 -1.83 5.37 20.13
CA ASP A 71 -2.12 6.04 21.41
C ASP A 71 -2.05 5.06 22.58
N LEU A 72 -2.57 3.84 22.45
CA LEU A 72 -2.43 2.78 23.46
C LEU A 72 -0.96 2.44 23.75
N ILE A 73 -0.12 2.34 22.72
CA ILE A 73 1.32 2.07 22.89
C ILE A 73 2.02 3.19 23.68
N LYS A 74 1.60 4.44 23.53
CA LYS A 74 2.19 5.57 24.28
C LYS A 74 1.82 5.54 25.76
N GLU A 75 0.61 5.10 26.08
CA GLU A 75 0.10 5.06 27.46
C GLU A 75 0.57 3.81 28.23
N CYS A 76 1.01 2.75 27.54
CA CYS A 76 1.55 1.56 28.18
C CYS A 76 2.92 1.82 28.84
N GLY A 77 3.05 1.41 30.11
CA GLY A 77 4.28 1.52 30.87
C GLY A 77 5.31 0.44 30.51
N GLN A 78 6.59 0.70 30.81
CA GLN A 78 7.71 -0.22 30.52
C GLN A 78 7.59 -1.58 31.23
N SER A 79 6.75 -1.71 32.26
CA SER A 79 6.48 -2.97 32.98
C SER A 79 5.55 -3.93 32.24
N GLN A 80 4.95 -3.52 31.11
CA GLN A 80 4.00 -4.30 30.32
C GLN A 80 4.60 -4.75 28.98
N GLU A 81 5.77 -5.39 29.02
CA GLU A 81 6.55 -5.71 27.81
C GLU A 81 5.80 -6.64 26.83
N GLN A 82 5.06 -7.63 27.34
CA GLN A 82 4.26 -8.52 26.50
C GLN A 82 3.10 -7.79 25.82
N GLU A 83 2.35 -6.95 26.55
CA GLU A 83 1.23 -6.19 26.00
C GLU A 83 1.72 -5.17 24.95
N LEU A 84 2.87 -4.53 25.22
CA LEU A 84 3.53 -3.66 24.26
C LEU A 84 3.94 -4.40 22.98
N SER A 85 4.45 -5.62 23.09
CA SER A 85 4.79 -6.47 21.94
C SER A 85 3.56 -6.80 21.09
N ASP A 86 2.46 -7.17 21.74
CA ASP A 86 1.21 -7.52 21.06
C ASP A 86 0.59 -6.28 20.37
N LEU A 87 0.60 -5.12 21.03
CA LEU A 87 0.13 -3.85 20.45
C LEU A 87 0.97 -3.41 19.25
N ARG A 88 2.29 -3.56 19.31
CA ARG A 88 3.19 -3.26 18.17
C ARG A 88 2.91 -4.16 16.99
N THR A 89 2.73 -5.46 17.23
CA THR A 89 2.38 -6.43 16.19
C THR A 89 1.05 -6.06 15.51
N ALA A 90 0.04 -5.67 16.30
CA ALA A 90 -1.24 -5.20 15.77
C ALA A 90 -1.09 -3.88 14.98
N GLU A 91 -0.27 -2.94 15.46
CA GLU A 91 -0.01 -1.68 14.78
C GLU A 91 0.65 -1.91 13.41
N GLU A 92 1.62 -2.82 13.35
CA GLU A 92 2.29 -3.23 12.10
C GLU A 92 1.31 -3.87 11.11
N MET A 93 0.43 -4.76 11.57
CA MET A 93 -0.61 -5.36 10.75
C MET A 93 -1.53 -4.29 10.13
N VAL A 94 -2.03 -3.35 10.94
CA VAL A 94 -2.93 -2.29 10.45
C VAL A 94 -2.21 -1.37 9.47
N LYS A 95 -0.96 -0.97 9.76
CA LYS A 95 -0.12 -0.18 8.85
C LYS A 95 0.18 -0.91 7.54
N PHE A 96 0.35 -2.22 7.60
CA PHE A 96 0.50 -3.05 6.41
C PHE A 96 -0.77 -2.98 5.55
N GLN A 97 -1.95 -3.22 6.13
CA GLN A 97 -3.22 -3.22 5.40
C GLN A 97 -3.57 -1.85 4.79
N LEU A 98 -3.26 -0.75 5.48
CA LEU A 98 -3.44 0.61 4.96
C LEU A 98 -2.66 0.86 3.67
N ARG A 99 -1.46 0.26 3.54
CA ARG A 99 -0.60 0.42 2.37
C ARG A 99 -0.90 -0.62 1.30
N HIS A 100 -1.26 -1.83 1.71
CA HIS A 100 -1.39 -2.98 0.83
C HIS A 100 -2.37 -2.77 -0.33
N GLY A 101 -3.49 -2.07 -0.10
CA GLY A 101 -4.42 -1.71 -1.18
C GLY A 101 -3.80 -0.83 -2.27
N ASN A 102 -2.99 0.16 -1.87
CA ASN A 102 -2.27 1.05 -2.79
C ASN A 102 -1.13 0.31 -3.50
N ASP A 103 -0.47 -0.59 -2.80
CA ASP A 103 0.56 -1.47 -3.34
C ASP A 103 0.00 -2.36 -4.46
N LEU A 104 -1.17 -2.96 -4.25
CA LEU A 104 -1.86 -3.75 -5.28
C LEU A 104 -2.25 -2.89 -6.50
N LEU A 105 -2.68 -1.65 -6.30
CA LEU A 105 -2.96 -0.72 -7.40
C LEU A 105 -1.69 -0.39 -8.19
N ALA A 106 -0.59 -0.11 -7.51
CA ALA A 106 0.68 0.21 -8.15
C ALA A 106 1.24 -0.99 -8.90
N MET A 107 1.15 -2.19 -8.33
CA MET A 107 1.52 -3.45 -9.00
C MET A 107 0.71 -3.67 -10.28
N ASP A 108 -0.61 -3.46 -10.25
CA ASP A 108 -1.48 -3.58 -11.42
C ASP A 108 -1.17 -2.54 -12.51
N ALA A 109 -0.53 -1.43 -12.14
CA ALA A 109 -0.13 -0.36 -13.05
C ALA A 109 1.25 -0.57 -13.69
N ILE A 110 2.01 -1.60 -13.28
CA ILE A 110 3.29 -1.96 -13.91
C ILE A 110 3.04 -2.57 -15.30
N ARG A 111 3.83 -2.14 -16.28
CA ARG A 111 3.73 -2.58 -17.68
C ARG A 111 5.09 -2.98 -18.24
N GLY A 112 5.09 -4.01 -19.08
CA GLY A 112 6.28 -4.49 -19.78
C GLY A 112 7.29 -5.22 -18.88
N CYS A 113 6.86 -5.68 -17.70
CA CYS A 113 7.67 -6.56 -16.86
C CYS A 113 7.56 -7.99 -17.37
N ASP A 114 8.71 -8.63 -17.54
CA ASP A 114 8.90 -10.01 -17.99
C ASP A 114 8.92 -11.03 -16.83
N VAL A 115 8.93 -10.54 -15.59
CA VAL A 115 8.93 -11.36 -14.37
C VAL A 115 7.52 -11.45 -13.77
N ASN A 116 7.14 -12.63 -13.30
CA ASN A 116 5.91 -12.80 -12.53
C ASN A 116 6.04 -12.19 -11.13
N LEU A 117 5.55 -10.96 -10.95
CA LEU A 117 5.64 -10.22 -9.68
C LEU A 117 4.94 -10.93 -8.51
N LYS A 118 3.95 -11.79 -8.77
CA LYS A 118 3.25 -12.55 -7.72
C LYS A 118 4.12 -13.62 -7.08
N GLU A 119 5.19 -14.03 -7.74
CA GLU A 119 6.15 -15.03 -7.27
C GLU A 119 7.42 -14.40 -6.67
N GLN A 120 7.45 -13.08 -6.48
CA GLN A 120 8.64 -12.37 -5.97
C GLN A 120 8.54 -12.02 -4.47
N GLY A 121 7.60 -12.65 -3.78
CA GLY A 121 7.26 -12.33 -2.41
C GLY A 121 6.49 -11.02 -2.26
N GLN A 122 6.34 -10.59 -1.00
CA GLN A 122 5.56 -9.41 -0.64
C GLN A 122 6.26 -8.11 -1.07
N LEU A 123 5.51 -7.14 -1.59
CA LEU A 123 6.01 -5.77 -1.76
C LEU A 123 6.21 -5.12 -0.38
N ARG A 124 7.46 -4.79 -0.04
CA ARG A 124 7.84 -4.20 1.27
C ARG A 124 7.78 -2.69 1.25
N CYS A 125 8.26 -2.06 0.17
CA CYS A 125 8.14 -0.63 -0.04
C CYS A 125 8.17 -0.25 -1.52
N GLN A 126 7.68 0.95 -1.81
CA GLN A 126 7.80 1.58 -3.11
C GLN A 126 7.92 3.10 -2.94
N ASP A 127 8.78 3.73 -3.73
CA ASP A 127 8.92 5.19 -3.77
C ASP A 127 9.68 5.66 -5.03
N GLU A 128 9.70 6.97 -5.26
CA GLU A 128 10.42 7.60 -6.34
C GLU A 128 11.83 8.05 -5.92
N PHE A 129 12.84 7.57 -6.63
CA PHE A 129 14.24 7.82 -6.33
C PHE A 129 15.01 8.35 -7.53
N ILE A 130 16.05 9.14 -7.25
CA ILE A 130 17.07 9.51 -8.24
C ILE A 130 18.15 8.43 -8.24
N VAL A 131 18.14 7.59 -9.27
CA VAL A 131 19.11 6.52 -9.47
C VAL A 131 20.28 7.02 -10.29
N TRP A 132 21.49 6.74 -9.81
CA TRP A 132 22.72 7.11 -10.50
C TRP A 132 23.27 5.93 -11.29
N CYS A 133 23.53 6.15 -12.57
CA CYS A 133 24.23 5.19 -13.42
C CYS A 133 25.42 5.90 -14.07
N GLY A 134 26.61 5.67 -13.51
CA GLY A 134 27.82 6.44 -13.81
C GLY A 134 27.60 7.93 -13.50
N ARG A 135 27.73 8.79 -14.52
CA ARG A 135 27.54 10.24 -14.39
C ARG A 135 26.09 10.71 -14.63
N ARG A 136 25.19 9.80 -15.03
CA ARG A 136 23.81 10.13 -15.41
C ARG A 136 22.86 9.88 -14.25
N LYS A 137 21.90 10.79 -14.08
CA LYS A 137 20.81 10.71 -13.10
C LYS A 137 19.53 10.27 -13.79
N TYR A 138 18.79 9.37 -13.14
CA TYR A 138 17.55 8.84 -13.64
C TYR A 138 16.51 8.84 -12.55
N LEU A 139 15.40 9.56 -12.76
CA LEU A 139 14.24 9.46 -11.90
C LEU A 139 13.55 8.11 -12.16
N ARG A 140 13.43 7.29 -11.11
CA ARG A 140 12.87 5.94 -11.18
C ARG A 140 11.95 5.70 -9.99
N HIS A 141 10.80 5.11 -10.26
CA HIS A 141 9.96 4.54 -9.21
C HIS A 141 10.45 3.12 -8.95
N VAL A 142 10.84 2.86 -7.72
CA VAL A 142 11.47 1.60 -7.30
C VAL A 142 10.48 0.83 -6.44
N PHE A 143 10.31 -0.45 -6.76
CA PHE A 143 9.50 -1.40 -6.01
C PHE A 143 10.44 -2.44 -5.37
N LEU A 144 10.40 -2.55 -4.04
CA LEU A 144 11.19 -3.51 -3.28
C LEU A 144 10.30 -4.66 -2.82
N PHE A 145 10.40 -5.78 -3.51
CA PHE A 145 9.84 -7.06 -3.09
C PHE A 145 10.85 -7.83 -2.23
N GLU A 146 10.40 -8.89 -1.56
CA GLU A 146 11.28 -9.77 -0.77
C GLU A 146 12.39 -10.39 -1.63
N ASP A 147 12.06 -10.84 -2.83
CA ASP A 147 13.01 -11.53 -3.71
C ASP A 147 13.49 -10.68 -4.89
N LEU A 148 12.96 -9.46 -5.08
CA LEU A 148 13.20 -8.65 -6.28
C LEU A 148 13.22 -7.15 -5.98
N ILE A 149 14.20 -6.43 -6.52
CA ILE A 149 14.15 -4.97 -6.66
C ILE A 149 13.80 -4.64 -8.11
N LEU A 150 12.72 -3.89 -8.35
CA LEU A 150 12.26 -3.48 -9.67
C LEU A 150 12.36 -1.97 -9.84
N PHE A 151 12.98 -1.54 -10.94
CA PHE A 151 13.10 -0.15 -11.35
C PHE A 151 12.16 0.14 -12.52
N SER A 152 11.40 1.22 -12.42
CA SER A 152 10.44 1.64 -13.43
C SER A 152 10.52 3.14 -13.73
N LYS A 153 9.94 3.56 -14.85
CA LYS A 153 9.71 4.96 -15.18
C LYS A 153 8.21 5.28 -15.02
N SER A 154 7.90 6.22 -14.14
CA SER A 154 6.54 6.75 -13.97
C SER A 154 6.09 7.49 -15.23
N LYS A 155 4.88 7.21 -15.69
CA LYS A 155 4.19 7.92 -16.77
C LYS A 155 2.80 8.30 -16.26
N LYS A 156 2.59 9.60 -16.06
CA LYS A 156 1.28 10.13 -15.69
C LYS A 156 0.34 10.05 -16.90
N ILE A 157 -0.86 9.51 -16.72
CA ILE A 157 -1.94 9.62 -17.70
C ILE A 157 -2.84 10.78 -17.26
N GLU A 158 -3.18 11.68 -18.18
CA GLU A 158 -4.15 12.74 -17.88
C GLU A 158 -5.49 12.16 -17.45
N GLY A 159 -5.95 12.51 -16.24
CA GLY A 159 -7.22 12.04 -15.68
C GLY A 159 -7.22 10.57 -15.21
N GLY A 160 -6.07 9.90 -15.18
CA GLY A 160 -5.95 8.48 -14.80
C GLY A 160 -4.88 8.22 -13.73
N TYR A 161 -4.70 6.95 -13.40
CA TYR A 161 -3.64 6.50 -12.47
C TYR A 161 -2.27 6.52 -13.14
N ASP A 162 -1.21 6.67 -12.34
CA ASP A 162 0.17 6.60 -12.81
C ASP A 162 0.46 5.20 -13.39
N LEU A 163 1.12 5.14 -14.55
CA LEU A 163 1.65 3.91 -15.12
C LEU A 163 3.14 3.77 -14.80
N TYR A 164 3.56 2.55 -14.52
CA TYR A 164 4.96 2.23 -14.24
C TYR A 164 5.54 1.40 -15.37
N ILE A 165 6.39 2.00 -16.21
CA ILE A 165 7.03 1.31 -17.32
C ILE A 165 8.30 0.61 -16.81
N TYR A 166 8.31 -0.72 -16.85
CA TYR A 166 9.46 -1.53 -16.45
C TYR A 166 10.75 -1.08 -17.15
N LYS A 167 11.87 -1.11 -16.41
CA LYS A 167 13.21 -0.80 -16.93
C LYS A 167 14.22 -1.89 -16.60
N GLN A 168 14.27 -2.31 -15.35
CA GLN A 168 15.25 -3.27 -14.88
C GLN A 168 14.79 -3.90 -13.57
N SER A 169 15.25 -5.11 -13.27
CA SER A 169 15.09 -5.72 -11.96
C SER A 169 16.32 -6.53 -11.53
N TYR A 170 16.46 -6.76 -10.23
CA TYR A 170 17.54 -7.53 -9.63
C TYR A 170 16.98 -8.48 -8.56
N LYS A 171 17.37 -9.75 -8.60
CA LYS A 171 17.04 -10.72 -7.56
C LYS A 171 17.83 -10.43 -6.29
N VAL A 172 17.16 -10.45 -5.14
CA VAL A 172 17.77 -10.13 -3.82
C VAL A 172 18.73 -11.24 -3.37
N THR A 173 18.46 -12.50 -3.73
CA THR A 173 19.25 -13.69 -3.37
C THR A 173 20.60 -13.81 -4.10
N THR A 174 20.78 -13.15 -5.23
CA THR A 174 22.01 -13.23 -6.06
C THR A 174 22.92 -12.02 -5.88
N ALA A 175 23.11 -11.52 -4.66
CA ALA A 175 23.91 -10.32 -4.42
C ALA A 175 25.35 -10.59 -3.91
N PRO A 176 26.30 -11.03 -4.77
CA PRO A 176 27.70 -10.57 -4.69
C PRO A 176 27.83 -9.10 -5.11
N HIS A 177 26.76 -8.50 -5.64
CA HIS A 177 26.68 -7.12 -6.16
C HIS A 177 26.09 -6.11 -5.16
N ALA A 178 26.09 -6.40 -3.85
CA ALA A 178 25.65 -5.44 -2.84
C ALA A 178 26.38 -4.09 -2.97
N ASP A 179 27.66 -4.09 -3.35
CA ASP A 179 28.43 -2.85 -3.60
C ASP A 179 27.96 -2.05 -4.83
N CYS A 180 27.37 -2.71 -5.84
CA CYS A 180 26.77 -2.05 -6.99
C CYS A 180 25.37 -1.52 -6.67
N LEU A 181 24.58 -2.25 -5.86
CA LEU A 181 23.28 -1.78 -5.37
C LEU A 181 23.45 -0.60 -4.39
N ILE A 182 24.43 -0.63 -3.48
CA ILE A 182 24.74 0.46 -2.54
C ILE A 182 25.33 1.69 -3.26
N SER A 183 26.07 1.51 -4.36
CA SER A 183 26.56 2.65 -5.17
C SER A 183 25.51 3.24 -6.13
N THR A 184 24.56 2.41 -6.61
CA THR A 184 23.44 2.83 -7.48
C THR A 184 22.31 3.48 -6.69
N ILE A 185 22.10 3.01 -5.45
CA ILE A 185 21.09 3.47 -4.49
C ILE A 185 21.80 4.35 -3.44
N LYS A 186 22.43 5.45 -3.88
CA LYS A 186 22.54 6.62 -3.00
C LYS A 186 21.13 7.17 -2.84
N LEU A 187 20.38 6.63 -1.88
CA LEU A 187 19.11 7.17 -1.38
C LEU A 187 19.43 8.58 -0.89
N GLY A 188 19.28 9.56 -1.78
CA GLY A 188 19.23 10.94 -1.39
C GLY A 188 17.97 11.10 -0.56
N THR A 189 18.11 11.09 0.76
CA THR A 189 17.16 11.73 1.66
C THR A 189 17.06 13.19 1.21
N MET A 190 16.05 13.48 0.41
CA MET A 190 15.58 14.86 0.28
C MET A 190 14.72 15.11 1.52
N LYS A 191 15.27 15.99 2.37
CA LYS A 191 14.70 16.64 3.56
C LYS A 191 13.20 16.46 3.80
#